data_AF-A0A060VZF2-F1
#
_entry.id   AF-A0A060VZF2-F1
#
_cell.length_a   1.000
_cell.length_b   1.000
_cell.length_c   1.000
_cell.angle_alpha   90.00
_cell.angle_beta   90.00
_cell.angle_gamma   90.00
#
_symmetry.space_group_name_H-M   'P 1'
#
loop_
_entity.id
_entity.type
_entity.pdbx_description
1 polymer ?
#
loop_
_entity_poly.entity_id
_entity_poly.type
_entity_poly.pdbx_seq_one_letter_code
_entity_poly.pdbx_strand_id
1 'polypeptide(L)'
;MRTGAVRWRFLLQISGLTWCLEDLHHSLQAMGTRLYVLQGPYQGTVMHPVAQWGTTQLSMDTEIEPHNTQLDQQHCIMAREQGLKIHATVAHTLYYVKRWVTVVSGSPLTYKKFLHVLSNLGEPDKPAREITAQDFQ
;
A
#
# COMPACT_ATOMS: atom_id res chain seq x y z
N MET A 1 -4.41 16.43 2.43
CA MET A 1 -3.50 16.57 3.59
C MET A 1 -2.49 17.68 3.34
N ARG A 2 -2.15 18.50 4.34
CA ARG A 2 -1.00 19.41 4.26
C ARG A 2 0.22 18.69 4.81
N THR A 3 1.16 18.33 3.93
CA THR A 3 2.43 17.72 4.34
C THR A 3 3.47 18.81 4.49
N GLY A 4 4.15 18.85 5.65
CA GLY A 4 5.19 19.84 5.93
C GLY A 4 6.47 19.54 5.13
N ALA A 5 7.33 20.55 4.96
CA ALA A 5 8.56 20.43 4.16
C ALA A 5 9.42 19.23 4.59
N VAL A 6 9.62 19.01 5.90
CA VAL A 6 10.42 17.89 6.43
C VAL A 6 9.84 16.52 6.07
N ARG A 7 8.50 16.36 6.12
CA ARG A 7 7.85 15.09 5.73
C ARG A 7 7.92 14.86 4.23
N TRP A 8 7.67 15.90 3.43
CA TRP A 8 7.89 15.83 1.98
C TRP A 8 9.32 15.45 1.66
N ARG A 9 10.27 15.98 2.43
CA ARG A 9 11.67 15.71 2.28
C ARG A 9 12.03 14.26 2.55
N PHE A 10 11.53 13.71 3.64
CA PHE A 10 11.66 12.30 3.96
C PHE A 10 11.11 11.41 2.83
N LEU A 11 9.97 11.76 2.25
CA LEU A 11 9.37 11.01 1.13
C LEU A 11 10.18 11.11 -0.17
N LEU A 12 10.82 12.26 -0.45
CA LEU A 12 11.34 12.60 -1.78
C LEU A 12 12.88 12.70 -1.93
N GLN A 13 13.68 12.95 -0.87
CA GLN A 13 14.86 13.82 -1.07
C GLN A 13 16.01 13.29 -1.95
N ILE A 14 15.98 13.83 -3.17
CA ILE A 14 17.06 14.12 -4.11
C ILE A 14 18.18 14.93 -3.42
N SER A 15 19.41 14.44 -3.54
CA SER A 15 20.72 14.99 -3.12
C SER A 15 21.14 14.80 -1.66
N GLY A 16 21.91 13.72 -1.44
CA GLY A 16 23.03 13.70 -0.48
C GLY A 16 23.06 12.51 0.46
N LEU A 17 21.93 12.12 1.02
CA LEU A 17 21.75 10.96 1.89
C LEU A 17 20.33 10.45 1.64
N THR A 18 20.21 9.20 1.18
CA THR A 18 19.02 8.49 0.66
C THR A 18 18.04 8.12 1.77
N TRP A 19 16.71 8.08 1.55
CA TRP A 19 15.86 7.47 2.59
C TRP A 19 14.73 6.51 2.16
N CYS A 20 13.81 6.79 1.20
CA CYS A 20 12.72 5.81 0.89
C CYS A 20 12.49 5.49 -0.59
N LEU A 21 12.07 6.44 -1.44
CA LEU A 21 11.78 6.12 -2.85
C LEU A 21 13.05 5.81 -3.66
N GLU A 22 14.14 6.53 -3.40
CA GLU A 22 15.45 6.23 -4.00
C GLU A 22 16.00 4.89 -3.52
N ASP A 23 15.86 4.58 -2.22
CA ASP A 23 16.28 3.31 -1.63
C ASP A 23 15.49 2.13 -2.21
N LEU A 24 14.17 2.28 -2.33
CA LEU A 24 13.30 1.33 -3.01
C LEU A 24 13.68 1.18 -4.49
N HIS A 25 13.96 2.28 -5.19
CA HIS A 25 14.41 2.23 -6.58
C HIS A 25 15.72 1.47 -6.73
N HIS A 26 16.71 1.72 -5.87
CA HIS A 26 18.00 1.02 -5.89
C HIS A 26 17.85 -0.46 -5.55
N SER A 27 17.02 -0.80 -4.56
CA SER A 27 16.70 -2.19 -4.21
C SER A 27 16.05 -2.93 -5.39
N LEU A 28 15.12 -2.28 -6.09
CA LEU A 28 14.49 -2.81 -7.30
C LEU A 28 15.48 -2.94 -8.46
N GLN A 29 16.39 -1.97 -8.65
CA GLN A 29 17.45 -2.01 -9.66
C GLN A 29 18.43 -3.16 -9.44
N ALA A 30 18.79 -3.45 -8.19
CA ALA A 30 19.65 -4.59 -7.86
C ALA A 30 19.04 -5.94 -8.28
N MET A 31 17.71 -6.01 -8.41
CA MET A 31 16.96 -7.16 -8.90
C MET A 31 16.64 -7.09 -10.41
N GLY A 32 17.18 -6.12 -11.14
CA GLY A 32 16.94 -5.95 -12.59
C GLY A 32 15.61 -5.25 -12.93
N THR A 33 14.94 -4.65 -11.96
CA THR A 33 13.67 -3.92 -12.14
C THR A 33 13.86 -2.41 -11.92
N ARG A 34 12.78 -1.62 -11.96
CA ARG A 34 12.86 -0.16 -11.73
C ARG A 34 11.57 0.37 -11.12
N LEU A 35 11.71 1.37 -10.24
CA LEU A 35 10.58 2.17 -9.76
C LEU A 35 10.19 3.24 -10.79
N TYR A 36 8.89 3.35 -11.10
CA TYR A 36 8.32 4.46 -11.87
C TYR A 36 7.56 5.39 -10.92
N VAL A 37 7.97 6.66 -10.86
CA VAL A 37 7.26 7.69 -10.09
C VAL A 37 6.43 8.54 -11.06
N LEU A 38 5.12 8.52 -10.85
CA LEU A 38 4.13 9.17 -11.70
C LEU A 38 3.53 10.38 -10.97
N GLN A 39 3.59 11.56 -11.59
CA GLN A 39 3.08 12.80 -10.99
C GLN A 39 1.87 13.33 -11.76
N GLY A 40 0.71 13.37 -11.10
CA GLY A 40 -0.52 13.94 -11.65
C GLY A 40 -1.77 13.23 -11.14
N PRO A 41 -2.95 13.54 -11.71
CA PRO A 41 -4.20 12.88 -11.38
C PRO A 41 -4.18 11.38 -11.73
N TYR A 42 -4.71 10.53 -10.84
CA TYR A 42 -4.65 9.06 -10.99
C TYR A 42 -5.13 8.56 -12.36
N GLN A 43 -6.28 9.04 -12.84
CA GLN A 43 -6.87 8.59 -14.11
C GLN A 43 -5.97 8.89 -15.32
N GLY A 44 -5.41 10.10 -15.41
CA GLY A 44 -4.59 10.48 -16.56
C GLY A 44 -3.15 9.97 -16.48
N THR A 45 -2.61 9.86 -15.26
CA THR A 45 -1.19 9.59 -15.05
C THR A 45 -0.92 8.11 -14.79
N VAL A 46 -1.80 7.39 -14.08
CA VAL A 46 -1.59 5.97 -13.74
C VAL A 46 -2.31 5.05 -14.73
N MET A 47 -3.59 5.30 -15.03
CA MET A 47 -4.37 4.36 -15.85
C MET A 47 -3.92 4.32 -17.31
N HIS A 48 -3.49 5.46 -17.86
CA HIS A 48 -3.05 5.53 -19.25
C HIS A 48 -1.79 4.68 -19.53
N PRO A 49 -0.67 4.81 -18.79
CA PRO A 49 0.47 3.90 -18.94
C PRO A 49 0.12 2.43 -18.65
N VAL A 50 -0.69 2.16 -17.63
CA VAL A 50 -1.09 0.79 -17.25
C VAL A 50 -1.78 0.08 -18.42
N ALA A 51 -2.66 0.77 -19.14
CA ALA A 51 -3.31 0.25 -20.34
C ALA A 51 -2.30 0.04 -21.49
N GLN A 52 -1.38 0.99 -21.70
CA GLN A 52 -0.35 0.88 -22.75
C GLN A 52 0.63 -0.28 -22.51
N TRP A 53 0.90 -0.62 -21.26
CA TRP A 53 1.77 -1.74 -20.89
C TRP A 53 1.10 -3.11 -21.02
N GLY A 54 -0.20 -3.17 -21.36
CA GLY A 54 -0.94 -4.42 -21.43
C GLY A 54 -1.13 -5.09 -20.07
N THR A 55 -1.13 -4.28 -18.99
CA THR A 55 -1.31 -4.77 -17.62
C THR A 55 -2.70 -5.39 -17.47
N THR A 56 -2.78 -6.53 -16.77
CA THR A 56 -4.06 -7.22 -16.51
C THR A 56 -4.46 -7.20 -15.03
N GLN A 57 -3.54 -6.81 -14.15
CA GLN A 57 -3.74 -6.77 -12.70
C GLN A 57 -3.05 -5.56 -12.08
N LEU A 58 -3.73 -4.89 -11.16
CA LEU A 58 -3.13 -3.94 -10.23
C LEU A 58 -3.10 -4.54 -8.83
N SER A 59 -1.95 -4.43 -8.18
CA SER A 59 -1.74 -4.85 -6.81
C SER A 59 -1.49 -3.64 -5.93
N MET A 60 -2.12 -3.58 -4.76
CA MET A 60 -1.99 -2.44 -3.83
C MET A 60 -2.16 -2.86 -2.37
N ASP A 61 -1.68 -2.02 -1.47
CA ASP A 61 -1.96 -2.17 -0.05
C ASP A 61 -3.37 -1.67 0.26
N THR A 62 -4.03 -2.29 1.22
CA THR A 62 -5.38 -1.94 1.66
C THR A 62 -5.29 -0.88 2.73
N GLU A 63 -5.74 0.33 2.43
CA GLU A 63 -5.80 1.44 3.38
C GLU A 63 -6.90 1.24 4.43
N ILE A 64 -6.62 1.69 5.66
CA ILE A 64 -7.57 1.63 6.78
C ILE A 64 -8.06 3.02 7.21
N GLU A 65 -7.32 4.07 6.89
CA GLU A 65 -7.67 5.44 7.17
C GLU A 65 -8.88 5.85 6.32
N PRO A 66 -9.91 6.52 6.89
CA PRO A 66 -11.15 6.79 6.17
C PRO A 66 -10.96 7.54 4.84
N HIS A 67 -10.07 8.53 4.82
CA HIS A 67 -9.78 9.30 3.60
C HIS A 67 -9.13 8.43 2.52
N ASN A 68 -8.14 7.62 2.89
CA ASN A 68 -7.39 6.78 1.96
C ASN A 68 -8.25 5.61 1.48
N THR A 69 -9.07 5.03 2.35
CA THR A 69 -10.05 3.98 2.00
C THR A 69 -11.01 4.46 0.90
N GLN A 70 -11.48 5.71 0.98
CA GLN A 70 -12.37 6.27 -0.04
C GLN A 70 -11.65 6.44 -1.39
N LEU A 71 -10.39 6.88 -1.37
CA LEU A 71 -9.57 7.01 -2.58
C LEU A 71 -9.28 5.64 -3.21
N ASP A 72 -8.89 4.65 -2.40
CA ASP A 72 -8.68 3.26 -2.84
C ASP A 72 -9.92 2.69 -3.50
N GLN A 73 -11.11 2.91 -2.92
CA GLN A 73 -12.37 2.46 -3.52
C GLN A 73 -12.60 3.09 -4.90
N GLN A 74 -12.36 4.40 -5.03
CA GLN A 74 -12.49 5.10 -6.31
C GLN A 74 -11.49 4.54 -7.35
N HIS A 75 -10.23 4.34 -6.98
CA HIS A 75 -9.21 3.77 -7.85
C HIS A 75 -9.54 2.34 -8.27
N CYS A 76 -10.02 1.51 -7.33
CA CYS A 76 -10.45 0.13 -7.59
C CYS A 76 -11.63 0.08 -8.57
N ILE A 77 -12.60 0.99 -8.44
CA ILE A 77 -13.74 1.07 -9.37
C ILE A 77 -13.24 1.41 -10.77
N MET A 78 -12.45 2.49 -10.92
CA MET A 78 -11.88 2.91 -12.21
C MET A 78 -11.07 1.81 -12.89
N ALA A 79 -10.27 1.07 -12.13
CA ALA A 79 -9.46 -0.01 -12.67
C ALA A 79 -10.28 -1.22 -13.10
N ARG A 80 -11.32 -1.60 -12.33
CA ARG A 80 -12.24 -2.68 -12.71
C ARG A 80 -13.05 -2.33 -13.96
N GLU A 81 -13.47 -1.07 -14.11
CA GLU A 81 -14.15 -0.59 -15.32
C GLU A 81 -13.28 -0.73 -16.58
N GLN A 82 -11.95 -0.68 -16.43
CA GLN A 82 -10.99 -0.93 -17.50
C GLN A 82 -10.61 -2.42 -17.65
N GLY A 83 -11.30 -3.33 -16.95
CA GLY A 83 -11.08 -4.77 -17.05
C GLY A 83 -9.88 -5.31 -16.26
N LEU A 84 -9.29 -4.49 -15.37
CA LEU A 84 -8.15 -4.91 -14.55
C LEU A 84 -8.62 -5.73 -13.34
N LYS A 85 -7.88 -6.80 -13.03
CA LYS A 85 -8.01 -7.51 -11.76
C LYS A 85 -7.36 -6.67 -10.66
N ILE A 86 -7.99 -6.62 -9.49
CA ILE A 86 -7.42 -5.93 -8.32
C ILE A 86 -7.01 -6.96 -7.28
N HIS A 87 -5.76 -6.88 -6.83
CA HIS A 87 -5.23 -7.63 -5.71
C HIS A 87 -4.84 -6.67 -4.58
N ALA A 88 -5.71 -6.53 -3.58
CA ALA A 88 -5.49 -5.66 -2.43
C ALA A 88 -5.11 -6.49 -1.19
N THR A 89 -4.04 -6.11 -0.49
CA THR A 89 -3.55 -6.84 0.69
C THR A 89 -3.30 -5.93 1.88
N VAL A 90 -3.44 -6.44 3.10
CA VAL A 90 -3.15 -5.67 4.31
C VAL A 90 -1.67 -5.82 4.64
N ALA A 91 -0.90 -4.75 4.47
CA ALA A 91 0.56 -4.82 4.63
C ALA A 91 1.12 -3.90 5.73
N HIS A 92 0.41 -2.83 6.10
CA HIS A 92 0.92 -1.82 7.05
C HIS A 92 0.30 -1.93 8.47
N THR A 93 -0.57 -2.91 8.71
CA THR A 93 -1.08 -3.23 10.05
C THR A 93 -0.92 -4.70 10.36
N LEU A 94 -0.52 -5.02 11.60
CA LEU A 94 -0.29 -6.40 12.05
C LEU A 94 -1.51 -7.32 11.92
N TYR A 95 -2.70 -6.74 11.94
CA TYR A 95 -3.95 -7.46 11.87
C TYR A 95 -4.88 -6.68 10.93
N TYR A 96 -5.97 -7.29 10.45
CA TYR A 96 -6.96 -6.58 9.63
C TYR A 96 -8.10 -5.93 10.43
N VAL A 97 -8.01 -4.62 10.70
CA VAL A 97 -8.91 -3.86 11.62
C VAL A 97 -10.41 -4.08 11.36
N LYS A 98 -10.84 -4.11 10.09
CA LYS A 98 -12.26 -4.32 9.73
C LYS A 98 -12.80 -5.68 10.17
N ARG A 99 -11.96 -6.73 10.22
CA ARG A 99 -12.35 -8.06 10.71
C ARG A 99 -12.58 -8.08 12.22
N TRP A 100 -12.10 -7.11 12.99
CA TRP A 100 -12.25 -7.13 14.46
C TRP A 100 -13.47 -6.34 14.91
N VAL A 101 -13.82 -5.26 14.21
CA VAL A 101 -15.04 -4.47 14.49
C VAL A 101 -16.32 -5.31 14.33
N THR A 102 -16.26 -6.40 13.56
CA THR A 102 -17.37 -7.35 13.43
C THR A 102 -17.40 -8.41 14.54
N VAL A 103 -16.25 -8.73 15.14
CA VAL A 103 -16.12 -9.73 16.22
C VAL A 103 -16.44 -9.12 17.59
N VAL A 104 -16.18 -7.83 17.76
CA VAL A 104 -16.39 -7.08 19.00
C VAL A 104 -17.47 -6.05 18.73
N SER A 105 -18.47 -5.93 19.61
CA SER A 105 -19.57 -4.97 19.49
C SER A 105 -19.11 -3.52 19.69
N GLY A 106 -18.29 -3.02 18.77
CA GLY A 106 -17.72 -1.67 18.76
C GLY A 106 -16.19 -1.62 18.81
N SER A 107 -15.64 -0.47 18.42
CA SER A 107 -14.20 -0.21 18.41
C SER A 107 -13.64 -0.07 19.84
N PRO A 108 -12.48 -0.68 20.16
CA PRO A 108 -11.87 -0.53 21.47
C PRO A 108 -11.43 0.92 21.70
N LEU A 109 -12.04 1.58 22.68
CA LEU A 109 -11.71 2.96 23.06
C LEU A 109 -10.55 3.07 24.07
N THR A 110 -10.07 1.93 24.58
CA THR A 110 -8.94 1.88 25.51
C THR A 110 -7.94 0.82 25.07
N TYR A 111 -6.66 1.05 25.37
CA TYR A 111 -5.61 0.10 25.05
C TYR A 111 -5.82 -1.26 25.74
N LYS A 112 -6.37 -1.28 26.96
CA LYS A 112 -6.72 -2.53 27.65
C LYS A 112 -7.80 -3.32 26.91
N LYS A 113 -8.84 -2.64 26.41
CA LYS A 113 -9.87 -3.29 25.58
C LYS A 113 -9.24 -3.80 24.29
N PHE A 114 -8.38 -3.02 23.66
CA PHE A 114 -7.66 -3.42 22.44
C PHE A 114 -6.85 -4.70 22.65
N LEU A 115 -6.06 -4.81 23.72
CA LEU A 115 -5.31 -6.03 24.05
C LEU A 115 -6.21 -7.24 24.30
N HIS A 116 -7.36 -7.04 24.96
CA HIS A 116 -8.34 -8.10 25.17
C HIS A 116 -8.95 -8.60 23.85
N VAL A 117 -9.14 -7.71 22.87
CA VAL A 117 -9.55 -8.13 21.52
C VAL A 117 -8.43 -8.95 20.86
N LEU A 118 -7.18 -8.48 20.92
CA LEU A 118 -6.05 -9.18 20.32
C LEU A 118 -5.85 -10.58 20.90
N SER A 119 -6.07 -10.80 22.20
CA SER A 119 -5.95 -12.13 22.80
C SER A 119 -6.92 -13.16 22.20
N ASN A 120 -8.04 -12.73 21.60
CA ASN A 120 -9.00 -13.61 20.94
C ASN A 120 -8.66 -13.86 19.46
N LEU A 121 -7.83 -13.00 18.84
CA LEU A 121 -7.47 -13.08 17.42
C LEU A 121 -6.26 -13.98 17.15
N GLY A 122 -5.47 -14.27 18.18
CA GLY A 122 -4.23 -15.03 18.05
C GLY A 122 -3.06 -14.16 17.62
N GLU A 123 -1.98 -14.79 17.16
CA GLU A 123 -0.79 -14.09 16.65
C GLU A 123 -1.05 -13.43 15.29
N PRO A 124 -0.37 -12.33 14.96
CA PRO A 124 -0.47 -11.71 13.64
C PRO A 124 0.16 -12.58 12.56
N ASP A 125 -0.18 -12.29 11.30
CA ASP A 125 0.42 -12.97 10.17
C ASP A 125 1.94 -12.72 10.13
N LYS A 126 2.70 -13.74 9.73
CA LYS A 126 4.14 -13.64 9.56
C LYS A 126 4.48 -12.83 8.30
N PRO A 127 5.62 -12.14 8.28
CA PRO A 127 6.06 -11.43 7.08
C PRO A 127 6.22 -12.39 5.90
N ALA A 128 5.95 -11.88 4.70
CA ALA A 128 6.27 -12.60 3.47
C ALA A 128 7.78 -12.83 3.37
N ARG A 129 8.17 -13.85 2.59
CA ARG A 129 9.59 -14.08 2.30
C ARG A 129 10.19 -12.90 1.54
N GLU A 130 11.51 -12.77 1.61
CA GLU A 130 12.24 -11.83 0.77
C GLU A 130 12.09 -12.18 -0.71
N ILE A 131 12.04 -11.13 -1.53
CA ILE A 131 12.00 -11.22 -2.98
C ILE A 131 13.44 -11.33 -3.49
N THR A 132 13.64 -12.16 -4.51
CA THR A 132 14.94 -12.34 -5.16
C THR A 132 14.83 -12.07 -6.65
N ALA A 133 15.96 -11.90 -7.34
CA ALA A 133 15.97 -11.70 -8.80
C ALA A 133 15.29 -12.85 -9.59
N GLN A 134 15.19 -14.05 -9.01
CA GLN A 134 14.52 -15.20 -9.63
C GLN A 134 13.00 -15.00 -9.73
N ASP A 135 12.41 -14.12 -8.92
CA ASP A 135 10.98 -13.83 -8.94
C ASP A 135 10.55 -12.98 -10.16
N PHE A 136 11.52 -12.46 -10.93
CA PHE A 136 11.31 -11.58 -12.08
C PHE A 136 11.84 -12.16 -13.41
N GLN A 137 12.28 -13.42 -13.43
CA GLN A 137 12.72 -14.15 -14.63
C GLN A 137 11.56 -14.92 -15.27
#